data_AF-A0A2E0X8A2-F1
#
_entry.id   AF-A0A2E0X8A2-F1
#
_cell.length_a   1.000
_cell.length_b   1.000
_cell.length_c   1.000
_cell.angle_alpha   90.00
_cell.angle_beta   90.00
_cell.angle_gamma   90.00
#
_symmetry.space_group_name_H-M   'P 1'
#
loop_
_entity.id
_entity.type
_entity.pdbx_description
1 polymer ?
#
loop_
_entity_poly.entity_id
_entity_poly.type
_entity_poly.pdbx_seq_one_letter_code
_entity_poly.pdbx_strand_id
1 'polypeptide(L)'
;MRGSRRAGGANRPDAKARDAVQIMFAGEGVRANDLALVASIDETEGSASSPAGPFQVVSLEALARMKLSSFRLKDQVHLQDMIEAGLVDDSWPARFAPELVQRLQAILDNPDG
;
A
#
# COMPACT_ATOMS: atom_id res chain seq x y z
N MET A 1 -41.65 13.27 16.56
CA MET A 1 -41.08 12.11 15.83
C MET A 1 -39.89 12.60 15.01
N ARG A 2 -38.66 12.13 15.31
CA ARG A 2 -37.40 12.44 14.58
C ARG A 2 -37.56 11.95 13.12
N GLY A 3 -37.10 12.64 12.08
CA GLY A 3 -35.86 13.39 11.96
C GLY A 3 -34.94 12.65 10.99
N SER A 4 -35.13 12.94 9.70
CA SER A 4 -34.31 12.65 8.50
C SER A 4 -32.93 11.99 8.70
N ARG A 5 -32.68 10.89 7.96
CA ARG A 5 -31.34 10.51 7.49
C ARG A 5 -31.40 10.26 5.99
N ARG A 6 -31.07 11.29 5.20
CA ARG A 6 -30.65 11.10 3.81
C ARG A 6 -29.22 10.56 3.83
N ALA A 7 -29.02 9.40 3.24
CA ALA A 7 -27.70 8.92 2.86
C ALA A 7 -27.09 9.94 1.88
N GLY A 8 -25.98 10.57 2.28
CA GLY A 8 -25.25 11.52 1.44
C GLY A 8 -24.38 10.76 0.43
N GLY A 9 -24.80 10.78 -0.83
CA GLY A 9 -24.05 10.22 -1.95
C GLY A 9 -22.77 11.00 -2.26
N ALA A 10 -21.76 10.28 -2.73
CA ALA A 10 -20.38 10.68 -2.95
C ALA A 10 -20.13 11.62 -4.15
N ASN A 11 -20.97 12.64 -4.38
CA ASN A 11 -20.72 13.65 -5.42
C ASN A 11 -20.89 15.06 -4.83
N ARG A 12 -19.89 15.52 -4.08
CA ARG A 12 -19.78 16.93 -3.65
C ARG A 12 -18.85 17.65 -4.63
N PRO A 13 -19.24 18.81 -5.16
CA PRO A 13 -18.42 19.56 -6.13
C PRO A 13 -17.05 20.02 -5.59
N ASP A 14 -16.86 20.03 -4.26
CA ASP A 14 -15.58 20.37 -3.62
C ASP A 14 -14.70 19.16 -3.26
N ALA A 15 -15.13 17.93 -3.58
CA ALA A 15 -14.37 16.72 -3.24
C ALA A 15 -13.07 16.64 -4.05
N LYS A 16 -11.93 16.57 -3.36
CA LYS A 16 -10.62 16.45 -4.00
C LYS A 16 -10.33 14.96 -4.24
N ALA A 17 -9.50 14.66 -5.24
CA ALA A 17 -9.05 13.28 -5.51
C ALA A 17 -8.41 12.59 -4.27
N ARG A 18 -7.84 13.37 -3.34
CA ARG A 18 -7.29 12.87 -2.07
C ARG A 18 -8.35 12.39 -1.06
N ASP A 19 -9.61 12.79 -1.24
CA ASP A 19 -10.73 12.44 -0.37
C ASP A 19 -11.44 11.16 -0.84
N ALA A 20 -11.00 10.58 -1.97
CA ALA A 20 -11.57 9.37 -2.53
C ALA A 20 -11.05 8.13 -1.79
N VAL A 21 -11.93 7.13 -1.60
CA VAL A 21 -11.57 5.80 -1.11
C VAL A 21 -11.36 4.88 -2.31
N GLN A 22 -10.20 4.24 -2.37
CA GLN A 22 -9.92 3.21 -3.39
C GLN A 22 -10.23 1.82 -2.81
N ILE A 23 -11.10 1.07 -3.49
CA ILE A 23 -11.44 -0.31 -3.15
C ILE A 23 -10.72 -1.26 -4.11
N MET A 24 -10.13 -2.32 -3.58
CA MET A 24 -9.36 -3.32 -4.32
C MET A 24 -9.78 -4.72 -3.85
N PHE A 25 -9.79 -5.71 -4.74
CA PHE A 25 -10.07 -7.09 -4.38
C PHE A 25 -8.77 -7.79 -3.93
N ALA A 26 -8.83 -8.45 -2.78
CA ALA A 26 -7.71 -9.19 -2.22
C ALA A 26 -7.36 -10.39 -3.11
N GLY A 27 -6.06 -10.66 -3.31
CA GLY A 27 -5.61 -11.76 -4.15
C GLY A 27 -5.81 -11.56 -5.66
N GLU A 28 -6.21 -10.37 -6.11
CA GLU A 28 -6.37 -10.05 -7.54
C GLU A 28 -5.33 -9.05 -8.02
N GLY A 29 -5.00 -9.08 -9.32
CA GLY A 29 -4.22 -8.03 -9.96
C GLY A 29 -5.09 -6.80 -10.24
N VAL A 30 -4.55 -5.60 -10.04
CA VAL A 30 -5.28 -4.34 -10.31
C VAL A 30 -5.28 -4.05 -11.81
N ARG A 31 -4.20 -4.44 -12.48
CA ARG A 31 -4.01 -4.36 -13.93
C ARG A 31 -3.55 -5.70 -14.47
N ALA A 32 -3.81 -5.92 -15.75
CA ALA A 32 -3.46 -7.16 -16.44
C ALA A 32 -1.95 -7.49 -16.44
N ASN A 33 -1.08 -6.50 -16.20
CA ASN A 33 0.38 -6.67 -16.22
C ASN A 33 1.04 -6.38 -14.85
N ASP A 34 0.27 -6.47 -13.75
CA ASP A 34 0.84 -6.32 -12.41
C ASP A 34 1.71 -7.53 -12.06
N LEU A 35 2.91 -7.25 -11.53
CA LEU A 35 3.89 -8.29 -11.18
C LEU A 35 3.53 -9.09 -9.92
N ALA A 36 2.59 -8.60 -9.12
CA ALA A 36 2.08 -9.34 -7.98
C ALA A 36 0.61 -9.00 -7.74
N LEU A 37 -0.08 -9.94 -7.11
CA LEU A 37 -1.46 -9.78 -6.67
C LEU A 37 -1.54 -8.78 -5.51
N VAL A 38 -2.69 -8.14 -5.35
CA VAL A 38 -3.01 -7.38 -4.14
C VAL A 38 -2.90 -8.30 -2.91
N ALA A 39 -2.47 -7.74 -1.79
CA ALA A 39 -2.37 -8.46 -0.51
C ALA A 39 -3.65 -9.23 -0.18
N SER A 40 -3.50 -10.44 0.33
CA SER A 40 -4.59 -11.19 0.95
C SER A 40 -5.07 -10.47 2.21
N ILE A 41 -6.31 -10.74 2.63
CA ILE A 41 -6.84 -10.28 3.92
C ILE A 41 -6.01 -10.87 5.07
N ASP A 42 -5.44 -12.06 4.90
CA ASP A 42 -4.61 -12.72 5.91
C ASP A 42 -3.22 -12.07 6.05
N GLU A 43 -2.79 -11.26 5.07
CA GLU A 43 -1.57 -10.46 5.13
C GLU A 43 -1.83 -9.12 5.85
N THR A 44 -2.61 -9.14 6.93
CA THR A 44 -2.93 -7.96 7.73
C THR A 44 -2.57 -8.11 9.21
N GLU A 45 -2.21 -7.00 9.83
CA GLU A 45 -1.87 -6.85 11.23
C GLU A 45 -2.92 -5.97 11.93
N GLY A 46 -3.39 -6.43 13.09
CA GLY A 46 -4.41 -5.73 13.85
C GLY A 46 -3.84 -4.52 14.60
N SER A 47 -4.29 -3.32 14.23
CA SER A 47 -4.04 -2.11 15.01
C SER A 47 -5.09 -1.98 16.11
N ALA A 48 -4.90 -2.71 17.21
CA ALA A 48 -5.83 -2.71 18.35
C ALA A 48 -5.82 -1.38 19.14
N SER A 49 -4.74 -0.60 19.03
CA SER A 49 -4.47 0.58 19.86
C SER A 49 -4.60 1.91 19.10
N SER A 50 -5.44 1.98 18.06
CA SER A 50 -5.68 3.23 17.35
C SER A 50 -6.82 4.04 17.96
N PRO A 51 -6.71 5.38 18.05
CA PRO A 51 -7.79 6.24 18.54
C PRO A 51 -9.10 6.15 17.73
N ALA A 52 -9.05 5.59 16.52
CA ALA A 52 -10.21 5.35 15.65
C ALA A 52 -10.91 3.99 15.89
N GLY A 53 -10.42 3.17 16.83
CA GLY A 53 -10.88 1.79 17.05
C GLY A 53 -10.03 0.75 16.32
N PRO A 54 -10.31 -0.55 16.50
CA PRO A 54 -9.54 -1.61 15.90
C PRO A 54 -9.72 -1.64 14.38
N PHE A 55 -8.61 -1.63 13.64
CA PHE A 55 -8.60 -1.86 12.20
C PHE A 55 -7.44 -2.76 11.79
N GLN A 56 -7.57 -3.36 10.61
CA GLN A 56 -6.54 -4.17 9.99
C GLN A 56 -5.67 -3.30 9.08
N VAL A 57 -4.36 -3.46 9.19
CA VAL A 57 -3.36 -2.79 8.34
C VAL A 57 -2.65 -3.87 7.55
N VAL A 58 -2.36 -3.65 6.28
CA VAL A 58 -1.53 -4.58 5.51
C VAL A 58 -0.14 -4.75 6.16
N SER A 59 0.40 -5.97 6.16
CA SER A 59 1.73 -6.23 6.70
C SER A 59 2.79 -5.43 5.93
N LEU A 60 3.92 -5.14 6.58
CA LEU A 60 4.99 -4.37 5.96
C LEU A 60 5.53 -5.05 4.69
N GLU A 61 5.64 -6.38 4.72
CA GLU A 61 6.09 -7.18 3.57
C GLU A 61 5.14 -7.07 2.38
N ALA A 62 3.84 -7.21 2.63
CA ALA A 62 2.82 -7.08 1.60
C ALA A 62 2.73 -5.64 1.07
N LEU A 63 2.91 -4.64 1.93
CA LEU A 63 2.97 -3.23 1.51
C LEU A 63 4.16 -2.96 0.59
N ALA A 64 5.35 -3.45 0.94
CA ALA A 64 6.54 -3.31 0.12
C ALA A 64 6.37 -4.02 -1.23
N ARG A 65 5.82 -5.24 -1.23
CA ARG A 65 5.47 -5.99 -2.44
C ARG A 65 4.55 -5.19 -3.35
N MET A 66 3.45 -4.65 -2.81
CA MET A 66 2.51 -3.82 -3.57
C MET A 66 3.17 -2.57 -4.18
N LYS A 67 4.05 -1.89 -3.43
CA LYS A 67 4.81 -0.73 -3.93
C LYS A 67 5.80 -1.11 -5.02
N LEU A 68 6.55 -2.19 -4.84
CA LEU A 68 7.49 -2.73 -5.83
C LEU A 68 6.77 -3.19 -7.10
N SER A 69 5.56 -3.77 -7.00
CA SER A 69 4.77 -4.16 -8.17
C SER A 69 4.27 -2.95 -8.96
N SER A 70 3.81 -1.90 -8.29
CA SER A 70 3.34 -0.66 -8.95
C SER A 70 4.48 0.22 -9.48
N PHE A 71 5.60 0.29 -8.74
CA PHE A 71 6.85 0.96 -9.07
C PHE A 71 6.74 2.38 -9.64
N ARG A 72 5.77 3.17 -9.15
CA ARG A 72 5.64 4.59 -9.52
C ARG A 72 6.62 5.42 -8.70
N LEU A 73 6.92 6.64 -9.15
CA LEU A 73 7.84 7.54 -8.43
C LEU A 73 7.47 7.69 -6.93
N LYS A 74 6.19 7.92 -6.62
CA LYS A 74 5.72 7.97 -5.22
C LYS A 74 5.95 6.68 -4.44
N ASP A 75 5.92 5.53 -5.10
CA ASP A 75 6.09 4.23 -4.44
C ASP A 75 7.58 3.98 -4.17
N GLN A 76 8.46 4.43 -5.06
CA GLN A 76 9.91 4.44 -4.87
C GLN A 76 10.31 5.35 -3.71
N VAL A 77 9.80 6.59 -3.64
CA VAL A 77 10.05 7.51 -2.51
C VAL A 77 9.60 6.89 -1.18
N HIS A 78 8.40 6.30 -1.11
CA HIS A 78 7.97 5.63 0.12
C HIS A 78 8.88 4.45 0.52
N LEU A 79 9.47 3.74 -0.45
CA LEU A 79 10.40 2.65 -0.17
C LEU A 79 11.76 3.19 0.33
N GLN A 80 12.25 4.30 -0.22
CA GLN A 80 13.42 5.02 0.30
C GLN A 80 13.20 5.46 1.75
N ASP A 81 12.05 6.08 2.06
CA ASP A 81 11.70 6.48 3.42
C ASP A 81 11.67 5.27 4.37
N MET A 82 11.15 4.12 3.92
CA MET A 82 11.13 2.89 4.71
C MET A 82 12.54 2.32 4.95
N ILE A 83 13.44 2.46 3.98
CA ILE A 83 14.84 2.07 4.12
C ILE A 83 15.56 3.00 5.11
N GLU A 84 15.38 4.30 4.99
CA GLU A 84 15.95 5.30 5.91
C GLU A 84 15.44 5.08 7.35
N ALA A 85 14.17 4.72 7.52
CA ALA A 85 13.57 4.38 8.81
C ALA A 85 14.01 3.00 9.36
N GLY A 86 14.77 2.20 8.60
CA GLY A 86 15.21 0.85 9.00
C GLY A 86 14.09 -0.20 9.01
N LEU A 87 13.00 0.04 8.28
CA LEU A 87 11.89 -0.91 8.14
C LEU A 87 12.17 -1.93 7.03
N VAL A 88 12.90 -1.51 5.98
CA VAL A 88 13.33 -2.34 4.85
C VAL A 88 14.85 -2.25 4.73
N ASP A 89 15.52 -3.36 4.46
CA ASP A 89 16.99 -3.42 4.38
C ASP A 89 17.47 -4.48 3.35
N ASP A 90 18.79 -4.68 3.26
CA ASP A 90 19.44 -5.61 2.33
C ASP A 90 19.04 -7.09 2.51
N SER A 91 18.33 -7.45 3.59
CA SER A 91 17.81 -8.81 3.79
C SER A 91 16.48 -9.05 3.06
N TRP A 92 15.79 -7.98 2.65
CA TRP A 92 14.46 -8.05 2.04
C TRP A 92 14.39 -8.63 0.63
N PRO A 93 15.39 -8.47 -0.26
CA PRO A 93 15.32 -9.05 -1.60
C PRO A 93 15.05 -10.56 -1.59
N ALA A 94 15.54 -11.31 -0.59
CA ALA A 94 15.29 -12.75 -0.48
C ALA A 94 13.79 -13.12 -0.31
N ARG A 95 12.92 -12.16 -0.01
CA ARG A 95 11.48 -12.35 0.22
C ARG A 95 10.64 -12.15 -1.03
N PHE A 96 11.22 -11.67 -2.13
CA PHE A 96 10.48 -11.28 -3.33
C PHE A 96 10.85 -12.06 -4.58
N ALA A 97 9.95 -12.03 -5.58
CA ALA A 97 10.18 -12.60 -6.90
C ALA A 97 11.30 -11.83 -7.65
N PRO A 98 12.01 -12.46 -8.61
CA PRO A 98 13.19 -11.89 -9.25
C PRO A 98 12.99 -10.48 -9.86
N GLU A 99 11.84 -10.18 -10.47
CA GLU A 99 11.62 -8.83 -11.02
C GLU A 99 11.47 -7.76 -9.92
N LEU A 100 10.90 -8.12 -8.77
CA LEU A 100 10.75 -7.22 -7.63
C LEU A 100 12.09 -7.05 -6.89
N VAL A 101 12.91 -8.10 -6.85
CA VAL A 101 14.30 -8.05 -6.35
C VAL A 101 15.09 -7.01 -7.12
N GLN A 102 15.06 -7.05 -8.45
CA GLN A 102 15.78 -6.07 -9.29
C GLN A 102 15.33 -4.63 -9.00
N ARG A 103 14.02 -4.43 -8.81
CA ARG A 103 13.44 -3.12 -8.47
C ARG A 103 13.87 -2.62 -7.10
N LEU A 104 13.88 -3.50 -6.09
CA LEU A 104 14.32 -3.15 -4.74
C LEU A 104 15.82 -2.85 -4.71
N GLN A 105 16.62 -3.68 -5.39
CA GLN A 105 18.07 -3.49 -5.47
C GLN A 105 18.42 -2.14 -6.12
N ALA A 106 17.71 -1.73 -7.17
CA ALA A 106 17.92 -0.42 -7.79
C ALA A 106 17.69 0.76 -6.83
N ILE A 107 16.79 0.61 -5.85
CA ILE A 107 16.54 1.64 -4.82
C ILE A 107 17.64 1.61 -3.75
N LEU A 108 18.06 0.40 -3.31
CA LEU A 108 19.13 0.23 -2.33
C LEU A 108 20.47 0.77 -2.87
N ASP A 109 20.76 0.54 -4.15
CA ASP A 109 21.98 0.99 -4.81
C ASP A 109 21.99 2.50 -5.07
N ASN A 110 20.83 3.13 -5.15
CA ASN A 110 20.69 4.57 -5.36
C ASN A 110 19.69 5.21 -4.39
N PRO A 111 20.09 5.42 -3.12
CA PRO A 111 19.20 5.96 -2.09
C PRO A 111 18.77 7.42 -2.37
N ASP A 112 19.53 8.18 -3.16
CA ASP A 112 19.26 9.60 -3.46
C ASP A 112 18.44 9.83 -4.75
N GLY A 113 18.19 8.77 -5.55
CA GLY A 113 17.41 8.85 -6.80
C GLY A 113 18.21 9.05 -8.08
#